data_AF-A0A9Q7TP03-F1
#
_entry.id   AF-A0A9Q7TP03-F1
#
_cell.length_a   1.000
_cell.length_b   1.000
_cell.length_c   1.000
_cell.angle_alpha   90.00
_cell.angle_beta   90.00
_cell.angle_gamma   90.00
#
_symmetry.space_group_name_H-M   'P 1'
#
loop_
_entity.id
_entity.type
_entity.pdbx_description
1 polymer ?
#
loop_
_entity_poly.entity_id
_entity_poly.type
_entity_poly.pdbx_seq_one_letter_code
_entity_poly.pdbx_strand_id
1 'polypeptide(L)'
;MVEDTETRTKGSRKGKNTQVRVDNDATNENKPEAINNEADEDTDSNSDFDDGDKRYNFCTLAKLLEPVPKLMSQNYYSWSAHVKSFLRSMPHAMKHLEGMYDKKHPKWSCSLDDALINALHGTIDTTGEYNVNYLVLDVIKEYLTFNQVWRKIENGLTNEATKTSHRLALISQLNDTKMFHLDARKLIQEIRSIQTESSLLGKPFADDTSFSVSEVARLKPGSVCRDTR
;
A
#
# COMPACT_ATOMS: atom_id res chain seq x y z
N MET A 1 -8.60 -0.99 -80.65
CA MET A 1 -7.97 -2.32 -80.64
C MET A 1 -7.05 -2.39 -79.44
N VAL A 2 -6.99 -3.58 -78.83
CA VAL A 2 -6.42 -3.96 -77.53
C VAL A 2 -7.37 -3.69 -76.35
N GLU A 3 -8.28 -4.66 -76.17
CA GLU A 3 -8.80 -5.07 -74.86
C GLU A 3 -7.64 -5.62 -74.02
N ASP A 4 -7.70 -5.46 -72.71
CA ASP A 4 -7.23 -6.50 -71.78
C ASP A 4 -7.92 -6.38 -70.42
N THR A 5 -8.36 -7.55 -69.96
CA THR A 5 -9.18 -7.86 -68.81
C THR A 5 -8.34 -8.33 -67.60
N GLU A 6 -9.02 -8.52 -66.46
CA GLU A 6 -8.64 -9.38 -65.31
C GLU A 6 -7.69 -8.78 -64.24
N THR A 7 -7.78 -9.06 -62.93
CA THR A 7 -8.64 -9.97 -62.12
C THR A 7 -8.69 -9.50 -60.65
N ARG A 8 -9.81 -9.85 -60.00
CA ARG A 8 -10.04 -9.84 -58.53
C ARG A 8 -9.09 -10.78 -57.79
N THR A 9 -8.67 -10.40 -56.58
CA THR A 9 -8.69 -11.32 -55.42
C THR A 9 -9.03 -10.56 -54.12
N LYS A 10 -10.15 -10.95 -53.49
CA LYS A 10 -10.57 -10.56 -52.14
C LYS A 10 -10.12 -11.65 -51.17
N GLY A 11 -9.27 -11.30 -50.20
CA GLY A 11 -8.90 -12.17 -49.08
C GLY A 11 -9.48 -11.65 -47.76
N SER A 12 -10.71 -12.03 -47.43
CA SER A 12 -11.28 -11.84 -46.09
C SER A 12 -11.13 -13.12 -45.28
N ARG A 13 -10.23 -13.12 -44.29
CA ARG A 13 -10.03 -14.22 -43.35
C ARG A 13 -11.00 -14.04 -42.17
N LYS A 14 -12.06 -14.85 -42.14
CA LYS A 14 -13.07 -14.92 -41.08
C LYS A 14 -12.63 -15.96 -40.04
N GLY A 15 -12.10 -15.48 -38.91
CA GLY A 15 -11.85 -16.31 -37.73
C GLY A 15 -13.14 -16.50 -36.93
N LYS A 16 -13.63 -17.73 -36.86
CA LYS A 16 -14.74 -18.16 -36.00
C LYS A 16 -14.13 -18.60 -34.66
N ASN A 17 -14.32 -17.83 -33.59
CA ASN A 17 -14.10 -18.32 -32.24
C ASN A 17 -15.43 -18.86 -31.72
N THR A 18 -15.46 -20.18 -31.52
CA THR A 18 -16.54 -20.90 -30.84
C THR A 18 -16.44 -20.60 -29.35
N GLN A 19 -17.38 -19.82 -28.83
CA GLN A 19 -17.57 -19.64 -27.40
C GLN A 19 -18.33 -20.86 -26.87
N VAL A 20 -17.63 -21.75 -26.17
CA VAL A 20 -18.24 -22.84 -25.40
C VAL A 20 -18.96 -22.20 -24.22
N ARG A 21 -20.28 -22.19 -24.28
CA ARG A 21 -21.19 -21.85 -23.19
C ARG A 21 -21.32 -23.11 -22.32
N VAL A 22 -20.73 -23.06 -21.13
CA VAL A 22 -21.00 -24.05 -20.08
C VAL A 22 -22.16 -23.51 -19.27
N ASP A 23 -23.35 -24.04 -19.51
CA ASP A 23 -24.51 -23.85 -18.65
C ASP A 23 -24.26 -24.67 -17.38
N ASN A 24 -23.85 -24.00 -16.31
CA ASN A 24 -23.92 -24.57 -14.96
C ASN A 24 -25.23 -24.12 -14.33
N ASP A 25 -26.22 -24.98 -14.49
CA ASP A 25 -27.46 -25.00 -13.73
C ASP A 25 -27.12 -25.47 -12.30
N ALA A 26 -27.26 -24.58 -11.33
CA ALA A 26 -27.17 -24.89 -9.91
C ALA A 26 -28.20 -24.04 -9.16
N THR A 27 -29.43 -24.55 -9.14
CA THR A 27 -30.50 -24.16 -8.24
C THR A 27 -29.99 -24.24 -6.79
N ASN A 28 -29.87 -23.10 -6.12
CA ASN A 28 -29.80 -23.06 -4.67
C ASN A 28 -30.77 -21.99 -4.17
N GLU A 29 -32.02 -22.42 -3.98
CA GLU A 29 -33.00 -21.67 -3.20
C GLU A 29 -32.55 -21.68 -1.74
N ASN A 30 -31.98 -20.58 -1.26
CA ASN A 30 -31.93 -20.29 0.16
C ASN A 30 -32.60 -18.95 0.41
N LYS A 31 -33.86 -19.07 0.80
CA LYS A 31 -34.74 -18.03 1.33
C LYS A 31 -34.30 -17.75 2.78
N PRO A 32 -33.86 -16.54 3.16
CA PRO A 32 -33.77 -16.20 4.56
C PRO A 32 -35.17 -15.76 5.03
N GLU A 33 -35.79 -16.61 5.85
CA GLU A 33 -36.93 -16.21 6.68
C GLU A 33 -36.46 -15.15 7.68
N ALA A 34 -37.09 -13.98 7.59
CA ALA A 34 -37.03 -12.96 8.62
C ALA A 34 -37.78 -13.46 9.85
N ILE A 35 -37.06 -13.74 10.93
CA ILE A 35 -37.65 -13.89 12.25
C ILE A 35 -37.25 -12.64 13.04
N ASN A 36 -38.17 -11.68 13.03
CA ASN A 36 -38.22 -10.63 14.04
C ASN A 36 -38.58 -11.30 15.36
N ASN A 37 -37.65 -11.32 16.31
CA ASN A 37 -37.98 -11.45 17.72
C ASN A 37 -37.34 -10.26 18.44
N GLU A 38 -38.16 -9.22 18.54
CA GLU A 38 -38.11 -8.19 19.56
C GLU A 38 -38.27 -8.91 20.91
N ALA A 39 -37.20 -8.95 21.70
CA ALA A 39 -37.25 -9.28 23.12
C ALA A 39 -36.52 -8.15 23.84
N ASP A 40 -37.35 -7.23 24.30
CA ASP A 40 -37.06 -6.20 25.27
C ASP A 40 -36.65 -6.91 26.58
N GLU A 41 -35.35 -6.92 26.88
CA GLU A 41 -34.87 -7.16 28.23
C GLU A 41 -34.01 -5.96 28.64
N ASP A 42 -34.68 -5.00 29.26
CA ASP A 42 -34.11 -4.12 30.28
C ASP A 42 -33.39 -4.99 31.32
N THR A 43 -32.09 -5.23 31.08
CA THR A 43 -31.20 -5.70 32.13
C THR A 43 -30.12 -4.66 32.29
N ASP A 44 -30.23 -3.91 33.39
CA ASP A 44 -29.20 -3.07 33.99
C ASP A 44 -27.84 -3.77 33.94
N SER A 45 -27.12 -3.56 32.84
CA SER A 45 -25.72 -3.90 32.75
C SER A 45 -24.96 -2.82 33.51
N ASN A 46 -24.79 -3.06 34.81
CA ASN A 46 -23.63 -2.56 35.56
C ASN A 46 -22.37 -3.09 34.87
N SER A 47 -21.99 -2.45 33.77
CA SER A 47 -20.75 -2.68 33.08
C SER A 47 -19.63 -2.04 33.90
N ASP A 48 -19.13 -2.79 34.87
CA ASP A 48 -17.77 -2.69 35.43
C ASP A 48 -16.71 -2.98 34.33
N PHE A 49 -16.91 -2.48 33.11
CA PHE A 49 -15.99 -2.55 31.98
C PHE A 49 -15.13 -1.30 31.89
N ASP A 50 -14.99 -0.56 32.99
CA ASP A 50 -14.02 0.53 33.08
C ASP A 50 -12.67 -0.04 33.54
N ASP A 51 -11.59 0.36 32.86
CA ASP A 51 -10.17 0.11 33.20
C ASP A 51 -9.42 -1.10 32.57
N GLY A 52 -10.04 -1.85 31.67
CA GLY A 52 -9.33 -2.90 30.91
C GLY A 52 -8.47 -2.36 29.75
N ASP A 53 -8.96 -1.32 29.06
CA ASP A 53 -8.50 -0.96 27.72
C ASP A 53 -7.37 0.09 27.71
N LYS A 54 -7.17 0.80 28.84
CA LYS A 54 -6.03 1.71 29.03
C LYS A 54 -4.69 0.99 29.23
N ARG A 55 -4.70 -0.35 29.33
CA ARG A 55 -3.53 -1.15 29.71
C ARG A 55 -2.43 -1.19 28.66
N TYR A 56 -2.75 -0.89 27.40
CA TYR A 56 -1.81 -1.05 26.29
C TYR A 56 -1.75 0.18 25.41
N ASN A 57 -1.08 1.22 25.91
CA ASN A 57 -0.68 2.32 25.02
C ASN A 57 0.42 1.86 24.05
N PHE A 58 0.61 2.64 22.98
CA PHE A 58 1.62 2.38 21.95
C PHE A 58 3.03 2.19 22.55
N CYS A 59 3.43 3.00 23.54
CA CYS A 59 4.76 2.91 24.15
C CYS A 59 5.01 1.56 24.82
N THR A 60 3.98 1.01 25.49
CA THR A 60 4.05 -0.32 26.11
C THR A 60 4.20 -1.40 25.05
N LEU A 61 3.38 -1.38 24.00
CA LEU A 61 3.46 -2.35 22.90
C LEU A 61 4.80 -2.25 22.15
N ALA A 62 5.30 -1.04 21.89
CA ALA A 62 6.56 -0.82 21.20
C ALA A 62 7.75 -1.38 22.00
N LYS A 63 7.80 -1.15 23.32
CA LYS A 63 8.83 -1.73 24.19
C LYS A 63 8.78 -3.26 24.20
N LEU A 64 7.58 -3.81 24.16
CA LEU A 64 7.40 -5.26 24.17
C LEU A 64 7.80 -5.92 22.85
N LEU A 65 7.62 -5.22 21.72
CA LEU A 65 8.06 -5.68 20.41
C LEU A 65 9.51 -5.29 20.08
N GLU A 66 10.19 -4.52 20.93
CA GLU A 66 11.60 -4.15 20.76
C GLU A 66 12.54 -5.34 20.52
N PRO A 67 12.38 -6.49 21.21
CA PRO A 67 13.22 -7.67 20.97
C PRO A 67 12.91 -8.41 19.67
N VAL A 68 11.81 -8.06 18.98
CA VAL A 68 11.42 -8.71 17.73
C VAL A 68 12.43 -8.30 16.65
N PRO A 69 13.05 -9.26 15.93
CA PRO A 69 13.97 -8.92 14.84
C PRO A 69 13.25 -8.06 13.82
N LYS A 70 13.95 -7.14 13.12
CA LYS A 70 13.28 -6.33 12.11
C LYS A 70 12.77 -7.20 10.96
N LEU A 71 11.53 -6.97 10.51
CA LEU A 71 10.94 -7.69 9.40
C LEU A 71 11.68 -7.36 8.11
N MET A 72 12.19 -8.42 7.49
CA MET A 72 12.78 -8.44 6.16
C MET A 72 12.08 -9.52 5.34
N SER A 73 12.16 -9.43 4.01
CA SER A 73 11.54 -10.43 3.13
C SER A 73 12.04 -11.86 3.36
N GLN A 74 13.25 -12.03 3.93
CA GLN A 74 13.87 -13.34 4.17
C GLN A 74 13.51 -13.96 5.53
N ASN A 75 13.09 -13.17 6.52
CA ASN A 75 12.92 -13.65 7.90
C ASN A 75 11.45 -13.68 8.36
N TYR A 76 10.49 -13.56 7.42
CA TYR A 76 9.05 -13.49 7.72
C TYR A 76 8.56 -14.58 8.70
N TYR A 77 8.94 -15.85 8.49
CA TYR A 77 8.46 -16.93 9.36
C TYR A 77 8.98 -16.82 10.79
N SER A 78 10.26 -16.44 10.97
CA SER A 78 10.84 -16.19 12.28
C SER A 78 10.20 -14.97 12.94
N TRP A 79 10.13 -13.85 12.22
CA TRP A 79 9.49 -12.62 12.68
C TRP A 79 8.03 -12.86 13.10
N SER A 80 7.24 -13.52 12.27
CA SER A 80 5.83 -13.76 12.53
C SER A 80 5.61 -14.68 13.73
N ALA A 81 6.49 -15.67 13.93
CA ALA A 81 6.48 -16.52 15.11
C ALA A 81 6.77 -15.71 16.39
N HIS A 82 7.75 -14.80 16.35
CA HIS A 82 8.07 -13.91 17.47
C HIS A 82 6.90 -12.98 17.82
N VAL A 83 6.32 -12.30 16.84
CA VAL A 83 5.15 -11.41 17.06
C VAL A 83 3.96 -12.21 17.61
N LYS A 84 3.62 -13.36 17.02
CA LYS A 84 2.52 -14.21 17.52
C LYS A 84 2.78 -14.73 18.92
N SER A 85 4.00 -15.18 19.22
CA SER A 85 4.40 -15.63 20.55
C SER A 85 4.20 -14.52 21.58
N PHE A 86 4.61 -13.29 21.24
CA PHE A 86 4.41 -12.13 22.07
C PHE A 86 2.91 -11.84 22.30
N LEU A 87 2.12 -11.76 21.22
CA LEU A 87 0.69 -11.46 21.30
C LEU A 87 -0.12 -12.52 22.04
N ARG A 88 0.34 -13.78 22.11
CA ARG A 88 -0.30 -14.81 22.93
C ARG A 88 -0.29 -14.48 24.43
N SER A 89 0.65 -13.67 24.90
CA SER A 89 0.64 -13.15 26.28
C SER A 89 -0.45 -12.09 26.52
N MET A 90 -1.08 -11.61 25.44
CA MET A 90 -2.11 -10.59 25.42
C MET A 90 -3.34 -11.11 24.65
N PRO A 91 -4.21 -11.93 25.28
CA PRO A 91 -5.32 -12.59 24.58
C PRO A 91 -6.19 -11.63 23.76
N HIS A 92 -6.39 -10.42 24.26
CA HIS A 92 -7.17 -9.40 23.58
C HIS A 92 -6.53 -8.93 22.26
N ALA A 93 -5.22 -8.66 22.25
CA ALA A 93 -4.48 -8.31 21.05
C ALA A 93 -4.36 -9.48 20.06
N MET A 94 -4.25 -10.71 20.55
CA MET A 94 -4.32 -11.91 19.72
C MET A 94 -5.67 -12.03 19.00
N LYS A 95 -6.78 -11.64 19.64
CA LYS A 95 -8.11 -11.63 19.02
C LYS A 95 -8.25 -10.55 17.94
N HIS A 96 -7.62 -9.39 18.12
CA HIS A 96 -7.45 -8.39 17.05
C HIS A 96 -6.65 -8.97 15.87
N LEU A 97 -5.52 -9.64 16.14
CA LEU A 97 -4.70 -10.30 15.12
C LEU A 97 -5.49 -11.33 14.31
N GLU A 98 -6.30 -12.15 14.99
CA GLU A 98 -7.14 -13.19 14.38
C GLU A 98 -8.34 -12.62 13.62
N GLY A 99 -8.67 -11.33 13.82
CA GLY A 99 -9.86 -10.70 13.24
C GLY A 99 -11.16 -11.14 13.91
N MET A 100 -11.10 -11.66 15.14
CA MET A 100 -12.30 -12.02 15.90
C MET A 100 -13.08 -10.81 16.40
N TYR A 101 -12.40 -9.66 16.55
CA TYR A 101 -13.03 -8.38 16.86
C TYR A 101 -13.05 -7.53 15.60
N ASP A 102 -14.24 -7.39 15.02
CA ASP A 102 -14.50 -6.39 13.98
C ASP A 102 -14.95 -5.08 14.62
N LYS A 103 -15.10 -4.02 13.81
CA LYS A 103 -15.50 -2.68 14.28
C LYS A 103 -16.87 -2.64 14.99
N LYS A 104 -17.69 -3.69 14.85
CA LYS A 104 -19.02 -3.79 15.48
C LYS A 104 -18.98 -4.55 16.81
N HIS A 105 -17.91 -5.30 17.05
CA HIS A 105 -17.77 -6.09 18.26
C HIS A 105 -17.60 -5.18 19.49
N PRO A 106 -18.31 -5.42 20.61
CA PRO A 106 -18.28 -4.51 21.77
C PRO A 106 -16.91 -4.44 22.47
N LYS A 107 -16.09 -5.48 22.30
CA LYS A 107 -14.70 -5.51 22.78
C LYS A 107 -13.70 -4.99 21.75
N TRP A 108 -14.13 -4.51 20.59
CA TRP A 108 -13.20 -3.93 19.63
C TRP A 108 -12.78 -2.53 20.09
N SER A 109 -11.48 -2.28 20.06
CA SER A 109 -10.89 -1.01 20.49
C SER A 109 -10.09 -0.38 19.37
N CYS A 110 -10.57 0.78 18.86
CA CYS A 110 -9.85 1.55 17.84
C CYS A 110 -8.45 1.93 18.31
N SER A 111 -8.33 2.39 19.57
CA SER A 111 -7.05 2.79 20.16
C SER A 111 -6.05 1.63 20.25
N LEU A 112 -6.52 0.43 20.60
CA LEU A 112 -5.65 -0.73 20.64
C LEU A 112 -5.23 -1.17 19.24
N ASP A 113 -6.16 -1.15 18.29
CA ASP A 113 -5.90 -1.52 16.90
C ASP A 113 -4.82 -0.60 16.29
N ASP A 114 -4.96 0.72 16.47
CA ASP A 114 -3.98 1.72 16.05
C ASP A 114 -2.62 1.53 16.75
N ALA A 115 -2.64 1.25 18.06
CA ALA A 115 -1.42 1.01 18.82
C ALA A 115 -0.69 -0.27 18.34
N LEU A 116 -1.41 -1.33 18.00
CA LEU A 116 -0.87 -2.56 17.44
C LEU A 116 -0.29 -2.34 16.04
N ILE A 117 -0.99 -1.61 15.17
CA ILE A 117 -0.51 -1.26 13.83
C ILE A 117 0.79 -0.45 13.92
N ASN A 118 0.82 0.59 14.76
CA ASN A 118 2.02 1.41 14.94
C ASN A 118 3.18 0.60 15.53
N ALA A 119 2.92 -0.26 16.52
CA ALA A 119 3.96 -1.10 17.10
C ALA A 119 4.50 -2.10 16.08
N LEU A 120 3.61 -2.69 15.25
CA LEU A 120 3.99 -3.56 14.14
C LEU A 120 4.86 -2.84 13.12
N HIS A 121 4.50 -1.62 12.71
CA HIS A 121 5.32 -0.77 11.83
C HIS A 121 6.71 -0.52 12.41
N GLY A 122 6.79 -0.32 13.72
CA GLY A 122 8.07 -0.20 14.44
C GLY A 122 8.98 -1.43 14.30
N THR A 123 8.44 -2.61 13.97
CA THR A 123 9.24 -3.82 13.74
C THR A 123 9.69 -3.98 12.28
N ILE A 124 9.28 -3.12 11.35
CA ILE A 124 9.61 -3.28 9.94
C ILE A 124 10.96 -2.62 9.62
N ASP A 125 11.84 -3.33 8.90
CA ASP A 125 13.05 -2.71 8.36
C ASP A 125 12.70 -1.87 7.13
N THR A 126 13.06 -0.59 7.19
CA THR A 126 12.81 0.39 6.12
C THR A 126 14.07 0.78 5.35
N THR A 127 15.23 0.20 5.67
CA THR A 127 16.53 0.64 5.14
C THR A 127 17.42 -0.47 4.61
N GLY A 128 17.22 -1.73 5.02
CA GLY A 128 18.03 -2.87 4.56
C GLY A 128 17.83 -3.28 3.10
N GLU A 129 18.76 -4.07 2.55
CA GLU A 129 18.68 -4.61 1.17
C GLU A 129 17.41 -5.45 0.92
N TYR A 130 16.93 -6.11 1.97
CA TYR A 130 15.73 -6.95 1.95
C TYR A 130 14.52 -6.27 2.61
N ASN A 131 14.53 -4.93 2.67
CA ASN A 131 13.43 -4.16 3.25
C ASN A 131 12.11 -4.47 2.57
N VAL A 132 11.03 -4.33 3.34
CA VAL A 132 9.66 -4.58 2.88
C VAL A 132 8.85 -3.29 2.83
N ASN A 133 9.52 -2.16 2.56
CA ASN A 133 8.90 -0.83 2.53
C ASN A 133 7.68 -0.75 1.61
N TYR A 134 7.70 -1.48 0.50
CA TYR A 134 6.57 -1.49 -0.43
C TYR A 134 5.27 -1.99 0.24
N LEU A 135 5.36 -2.92 1.21
CA LEU A 135 4.21 -3.38 1.99
C LEU A 135 3.73 -2.29 2.95
N VAL A 136 4.67 -1.55 3.57
CA VAL A 136 4.33 -0.42 4.44
C VAL A 136 3.60 0.67 3.66
N LEU A 137 4.07 0.99 2.46
CA LEU A 137 3.41 1.98 1.59
C LEU A 137 2.00 1.53 1.17
N ASP A 138 1.81 0.25 0.88
CA ASP A 138 0.49 -0.30 0.54
C ASP A 138 -0.46 -0.30 1.74
N VAL A 139 0.08 -0.55 2.93
CA VAL A 139 -0.67 -0.50 4.20
C VAL A 139 -1.06 0.93 4.57
N ILE A 140 -0.13 1.89 4.52
CA ILE A 140 -0.38 3.30 4.93
C ILE A 140 -1.43 3.99 4.05
N LYS A 141 -1.53 3.61 2.77
CA LYS A 141 -2.51 4.19 1.84
C LYS A 141 -3.95 3.86 2.20
N GLU A 142 -4.19 2.82 3.00
CA GLU A 142 -5.51 2.32 3.33
C GLU A 142 -5.74 2.38 4.85
N TYR A 143 -6.93 2.80 5.28
CA TYR A 143 -7.33 2.75 6.69
C TYR A 143 -7.71 1.33 7.11
N LEU A 144 -6.71 0.46 7.22
CA LEU A 144 -6.85 -0.97 7.52
C LEU A 144 -6.86 -1.26 9.01
N THR A 145 -7.59 -2.31 9.40
CA THR A 145 -7.49 -2.85 10.76
C THR A 145 -6.22 -3.68 10.94
N PHE A 146 -5.81 -3.92 12.19
CA PHE A 146 -4.61 -4.70 12.49
C PHE A 146 -4.60 -6.09 11.82
N ASN A 147 -5.73 -6.81 11.83
CA ASN A 147 -5.87 -8.08 11.11
C ASN A 147 -5.62 -7.93 9.60
N GLN A 148 -6.18 -6.90 8.98
CA GLN A 148 -6.04 -6.65 7.55
C GLN A 148 -4.60 -6.31 7.19
N VAL A 149 -3.94 -5.47 7.98
CA VAL A 149 -2.50 -5.18 7.86
C VAL A 149 -1.69 -6.47 7.95
N TRP A 150 -1.95 -7.29 8.97
CA TRP A 150 -1.27 -8.57 9.16
C TRP A 150 -1.44 -9.49 7.95
N ARG A 151 -2.67 -9.64 7.45
CA ARG A 151 -2.98 -10.47 6.27
C ARG A 151 -2.33 -9.94 5.00
N LYS A 152 -2.29 -8.63 4.79
CA LYS A 152 -1.58 -8.03 3.66
C LYS A 152 -0.09 -8.35 3.70
N ILE A 153 0.56 -8.22 4.86
CA ILE A 153 1.97 -8.58 5.04
C ILE A 153 2.19 -10.08 4.77
N GLU A 154 1.37 -10.94 5.37
CA GLU A 154 1.43 -12.38 5.18
C GLU A 154 1.32 -12.75 3.69
N ASN A 155 0.29 -12.25 3.01
CA ASN A 155 0.08 -12.52 1.59
C ASN A 155 1.21 -11.96 0.72
N GLY A 156 1.67 -10.74 1.01
CA GLY A 156 2.72 -10.07 0.26
C GLY A 156 4.09 -10.76 0.36
N LEU A 157 4.36 -11.47 1.47
CA LEU A 157 5.63 -12.15 1.72
C LEU A 157 5.60 -13.65 1.43
N THR A 158 4.43 -14.29 1.51
CA THR A 158 4.31 -15.74 1.26
C THR A 158 3.86 -16.08 -0.15
N ASN A 159 3.19 -15.16 -0.85
CA ASN A 159 2.75 -15.40 -2.22
C ASN A 159 3.85 -15.02 -3.22
N GLU A 160 4.51 -16.02 -3.80
CA GLU A 160 5.58 -15.82 -4.79
C GLU A 160 5.12 -15.05 -6.04
N ALA A 161 3.86 -15.23 -6.48
CA ALA A 161 3.32 -14.47 -7.60
C ALA A 161 3.19 -12.97 -7.23
N THR A 162 2.71 -12.68 -6.03
CA THR A 162 2.59 -11.32 -5.50
C THR A 162 3.97 -10.67 -5.32
N LYS A 163 4.95 -11.41 -4.79
CA LYS A 163 6.34 -10.95 -4.64
C LYS A 163 6.98 -10.60 -5.98
N THR A 164 6.79 -11.46 -6.99
CA THR A 164 7.30 -11.22 -8.35
C THR A 164 6.63 -10.02 -9.00
N SER A 165 5.30 -9.92 -8.90
CA SER A 165 4.53 -8.79 -9.44
C SER A 165 4.95 -7.45 -8.82
N HIS A 166 5.11 -7.39 -7.50
CA HIS A 166 5.57 -6.17 -6.82
C HIS A 166 6.99 -5.78 -7.21
N ARG A 167 7.90 -6.75 -7.33
CA ARG A 167 9.27 -6.49 -7.80
C ARG A 167 9.27 -5.87 -9.21
N LEU A 168 8.42 -6.38 -10.11
CA LEU A 168 8.27 -5.83 -11.45
C LEU A 168 7.70 -4.41 -11.44
N ALA A 169 6.68 -4.16 -10.60
CA ALA A 169 6.10 -2.83 -10.44
C ALA A 169 7.13 -1.80 -9.93
N LEU A 170 7.96 -2.17 -8.94
CA LEU A 170 9.03 -1.32 -8.43
C LEU A 170 10.11 -1.05 -9.49
N ILE A 171 10.48 -2.06 -10.28
CA ILE A 171 11.42 -1.88 -11.41
C ILE A 171 10.84 -0.92 -12.45
N SER A 172 9.54 -1.02 -12.76
CA SER A 172 8.86 -0.10 -13.68
C SER A 172 8.89 1.33 -13.14
N GLN A 173 8.48 1.55 -11.89
CA GLN A 173 8.49 2.88 -11.26
C GLN A 173 9.90 3.49 -11.22
N LEU A 174 10.93 2.67 -10.95
CA LEU A 174 12.31 3.12 -10.97
C LEU A 174 12.75 3.53 -12.38
N ASN A 175 12.35 2.79 -13.41
CA ASN A 175 12.64 3.13 -14.79
C ASN A 175 11.92 4.42 -15.22
N ASP A 176 10.65 4.59 -14.84
CA ASP A 176 9.88 5.81 -15.11
C ASP A 176 10.52 7.04 -14.46
N THR A 177 10.98 6.90 -13.21
CA THR A 177 11.68 7.97 -12.48
C THR A 177 13.01 8.32 -13.16
N LYS A 178 13.75 7.32 -13.65
CA LYS A 178 15.00 7.54 -14.41
C LYS A 178 14.73 8.27 -15.73
N MET A 179 13.66 7.91 -16.44
CA MET A 179 13.26 8.60 -17.68
C MET A 179 12.92 10.06 -17.40
N PHE A 180 12.11 10.33 -16.37
CA PHE A 180 11.80 11.69 -15.94
C PHE A 180 13.07 12.51 -15.64
N HIS A 181 14.06 11.90 -14.96
CA HIS A 181 15.32 12.58 -14.70
C HIS A 181 16.12 12.88 -15.97
N LEU A 182 16.13 11.97 -16.96
CA LEU A 182 16.78 12.17 -18.25
C LEU A 182 16.11 13.32 -19.03
N ASP A 183 14.79 13.37 -19.07
CA ASP A 183 14.04 14.43 -19.74
C ASP A 183 14.29 15.79 -19.08
N ALA A 184 14.29 15.85 -17.74
CA ALA A 184 14.63 17.06 -17.01
C ALA A 184 16.07 17.53 -17.29
N ARG A 185 17.03 16.61 -17.39
CA ARG A 185 18.43 16.95 -17.75
C ARG A 185 18.52 17.50 -19.18
N LYS A 186 17.79 16.90 -20.12
CA LYS A 186 17.74 17.36 -21.51
C LYS A 186 17.15 18.77 -21.60
N LEU A 187 16.03 19.02 -20.92
CA LEU A 187 15.42 20.35 -20.86
C LEU A 187 16.37 21.42 -20.28
N ILE A 188 17.09 21.08 -19.21
CA ILE A 188 18.11 21.98 -18.63
C ILE A 188 19.22 22.30 -19.65
N GLN A 189 19.64 21.33 -20.47
CA GLN A 189 20.65 21.55 -21.51
C GLN A 189 20.13 22.44 -22.65
N GLU A 190 18.89 22.23 -23.10
CA GLU A 190 18.25 23.05 -24.13
C GLU A 190 18.12 24.52 -23.67
N ILE A 191 17.67 24.74 -22.43
CA ILE A 191 17.59 26.09 -21.83
C ILE A 191 18.98 26.77 -21.84
N ARG A 192 20.03 26.06 -21.45
CA ARG A 192 21.41 26.58 -21.47
C ARG A 192 21.91 26.89 -22.89
N SER A 193 21.54 26.08 -23.88
CA SER A 193 21.89 26.33 -25.29
C SER A 193 21.23 27.62 -25.77
N ILE A 194 19.92 27.78 -25.53
CA ILE A 194 19.16 28.98 -25.90
C ILE A 194 19.74 30.23 -25.21
N GLN A 195 20.10 30.13 -23.93
CA GLN A 195 20.77 31.22 -23.20
C GLN A 195 22.12 31.60 -23.81
N THR A 196 22.90 30.61 -24.26
CA THR A 196 24.19 30.84 -24.91
C THR A 196 24.01 31.49 -26.28
N GLU A 197 23.08 30.99 -27.09
CA GLU A 197 22.76 31.53 -28.42
C GLU A 197 22.21 32.96 -28.34
N SER A 198 21.31 33.23 -27.40
CA SER A 198 20.77 34.59 -27.19
C SER A 198 21.83 35.58 -26.71
N SER A 199 22.77 35.14 -25.88
CA SER A 199 23.93 35.95 -25.47
C SER A 199 24.82 36.31 -26.66
N LEU A 200 25.06 35.38 -27.59
CA LEU A 200 25.82 35.63 -28.83
C LEU A 200 25.12 36.63 -29.76
N LEU A 201 23.79 36.68 -29.74
CA LEU A 201 22.99 37.61 -30.54
C LEU A 201 22.89 39.03 -29.93
N GLY A 202 23.64 39.33 -28.86
CA GLY A 202 23.75 40.68 -28.30
C GLY A 202 22.57 41.12 -27.43
N LYS A 203 21.66 40.20 -27.05
CA LYS A 203 20.68 40.43 -25.98
C LYS A 203 21.19 39.74 -24.71
N PRO A 204 21.98 40.41 -23.86
CA PRO A 204 22.27 39.88 -22.54
C PRO A 204 20.94 39.73 -21.80
N PHE A 205 20.62 38.52 -21.35
CA PHE A 205 19.65 38.37 -20.28
C PHE A 205 20.25 39.09 -19.07
N ALA A 206 19.59 40.17 -18.61
CA ALA A 206 19.99 40.80 -17.35
C ALA A 206 19.90 39.73 -16.25
N ASP A 207 21.04 39.44 -15.60
CA ASP A 207 21.22 38.35 -14.64
C ASP A 207 20.30 38.45 -13.42
N ASP A 208 19.64 39.60 -13.25
CA ASP A 208 18.88 40.00 -12.07
C ASP A 208 17.54 39.24 -11.92
N THR A 209 17.08 38.50 -12.95
CA THR A 209 15.76 37.82 -12.91
C THR A 209 15.85 36.28 -12.93
N SER A 210 17.04 35.69 -13.07
CA SER A 210 17.19 34.27 -13.44
C SER A 210 17.43 33.30 -12.27
N PHE A 211 17.63 33.78 -11.04
CA PHE A 211 17.97 32.91 -9.90
C PHE A 211 16.80 32.29 -9.13
N SER A 212 15.54 32.63 -9.43
CA SER A 212 14.40 32.12 -8.64
C SER A 212 13.86 30.76 -9.10
N VAL A 213 14.15 30.31 -10.33
CA VAL A 213 13.49 29.10 -10.89
C VAL A 213 14.18 27.80 -10.45
N SER A 214 15.47 27.84 -10.11
CA SER A 214 16.20 26.63 -9.67
C SER A 214 16.11 26.35 -8.18
N GLU A 215 15.72 27.33 -7.36
CA GLU A 215 15.57 27.18 -5.91
C GLU A 215 14.19 26.61 -5.52
N VAL A 216 13.16 26.80 -6.36
CA VAL A 216 11.82 26.21 -6.17
C VAL A 216 11.83 24.69 -6.40
N ALA A 217 12.73 24.16 -7.23
CA ALA A 217 12.89 22.72 -7.45
C ALA A 217 13.72 22.01 -6.35
N ARG A 218 14.30 22.76 -5.40
CA ARG A 218 15.02 22.25 -4.22
C ARG A 218 14.21 22.31 -2.92
N LEU A 219 12.88 22.40 -2.99
CA LEU A 219 12.05 22.22 -1.80
C LEU A 219 12.17 20.78 -1.30
N LYS A 220 12.99 20.66 -0.25
CA LYS A 220 13.28 19.49 0.57
C LYS A 220 12.01 18.67 0.89
N PRO A 221 12.07 17.33 0.78
CA PRO A 221 11.14 16.49 1.52
C PRO A 221 11.47 16.59 3.02
N GLY A 222 10.57 17.21 3.78
CA GLY A 222 10.27 16.90 5.18
C GLY A 222 11.37 17.13 6.23
N SER A 223 11.49 18.37 6.72
CA SER A 223 11.90 18.61 8.11
C SER A 223 10.73 19.24 8.86
N VAL A 224 9.87 18.39 9.44
CA VAL A 224 8.83 18.84 10.36
C VAL A 224 9.50 19.25 11.67
N CYS A 225 9.33 20.52 12.03
CA CYS A 225 9.73 21.07 13.31
C CYS A 225 8.90 20.40 14.42
N ARG A 226 9.62 19.94 15.44
CA ARG A 226 9.10 19.46 16.70
C ARG A 226 9.03 20.68 17.62
N ASP A 227 7.86 21.30 17.74
CA ASP A 227 7.64 22.33 18.76
C ASP A 227 7.06 21.69 20.03
N THR A 228 7.74 22.03 21.11
CA THR A 228 7.45 21.66 22.49
C THR A 228 6.49 22.70 23.07
N ARG A 229 5.38 22.24 23.63
CA ARG A 229 4.73 22.85 24.79
C ARG A 229 3.97 21.77 25.55
#